data_AF-A0A1I0SJY9-F1
#
_entry.id   AF-A0A1I0SJY9-F1
#
_cell.length_a   1.000
_cell.length_b   1.000
_cell.length_c   1.000
_cell.angle_alpha   90.00
_cell.angle_beta   90.00
_cell.angle_gamma   90.00
#
_symmetry.space_group_name_H-M   'P 1'
#
loop_
_entity.id
_entity.type
_entity.pdbx_description
1 polymer ?
#
loop_
_entity_poly.entity_id
_entity_poly.type
_entity_poly.pdbx_seq_one_letter_code
_entity_poly.pdbx_strand_id
1 'polypeptide(L)'
;MFATAARKTRKNLIYSVISVFLWLIHFCTFYKSNIPIIYLFYFFFGLVYPYLCGEMLNRFVAISLLFALIGSNFSRFFIYAGFEVNQKYITEKLCENRNRPWMHCNGKCFLMKKLKQAEEKEKKQERENQRSHYMEALPAAAWSFTFKRSTVKMIYPERSVPGTMHRAFSIFQPPKALSLQA
;
A
#
# COMPACT_ATOMS: atom_id res chain seq x y z
N MET A 1 4.96 23.46 -20.89
CA MET A 1 5.20 23.40 -19.44
C MET A 1 5.49 21.99 -18.88
N PHE A 2 5.15 20.90 -19.59
CA PHE A 2 5.36 19.52 -19.08
C PHE A 2 6.78 18.93 -19.27
N ALA A 3 7.58 19.45 -20.22
CA ALA A 3 8.91 18.91 -20.52
C ALA A 3 10.03 19.31 -19.53
N THR A 4 9.76 20.24 -18.61
CA THR A 4 10.73 20.70 -17.59
C THR A 4 10.63 19.90 -16.29
N ALA A 5 9.43 19.41 -15.94
CA ALA A 5 9.21 18.55 -14.77
C ALA A 5 9.87 17.17 -14.91
N ALA A 6 9.77 16.55 -16.09
CA ALA A 6 10.38 15.24 -16.37
C ALA A 6 11.93 15.26 -16.40
N ARG A 7 12.54 16.41 -16.73
CA ARG A 7 14.00 16.61 -16.64
C ARG A 7 14.46 16.77 -15.19
N LYS A 8 13.61 17.29 -14.30
CA LYS A 8 13.92 17.47 -12.87
C LYS A 8 13.93 16.14 -12.12
N THR A 9 12.98 15.24 -12.41
CA THR A 9 12.94 13.88 -11.83
C THR A 9 14.09 12.99 -12.29
N ARG A 10 14.48 13.05 -13.58
CA ARG A 10 15.64 12.27 -14.08
C ARG A 10 16.96 12.72 -13.47
N LYS A 11 17.16 14.04 -13.29
CA LYS A 11 18.33 14.58 -12.60
C LYS A 11 18.39 14.11 -11.14
N ASN A 12 17.26 14.13 -10.41
CA ASN A 12 17.22 13.71 -9.02
C ASN A 12 17.51 12.21 -8.81
N LEU A 13 17.08 11.35 -9.74
CA LEU A 13 17.43 9.92 -9.73
C LEU A 13 18.92 9.70 -10.01
N ILE A 14 19.48 10.42 -10.99
CA ILE A 14 20.91 10.36 -11.33
C ILE A 14 21.76 10.86 -10.15
N TYR A 15 21.39 11.95 -9.48
CA TYR A 15 22.09 12.42 -8.28
C TYR A 15 22.00 11.41 -7.11
N SER A 16 20.87 10.71 -6.95
CA SER A 16 20.72 9.68 -5.91
C SER A 16 21.59 8.45 -6.17
N VAL A 17 21.65 7.96 -7.42
CA VAL A 17 22.49 6.81 -7.78
C VAL A 17 23.98 7.18 -7.74
N ILE A 18 24.35 8.36 -8.25
CA ILE A 18 25.73 8.88 -8.17
C ILE A 18 26.15 9.09 -6.72
N SER A 19 25.25 9.56 -5.84
CA SER A 19 25.53 9.69 -4.41
C SER A 19 25.81 8.33 -3.76
N VAL A 20 25.06 7.28 -4.10
CA VAL A 20 25.30 5.94 -3.55
C VAL A 20 26.61 5.34 -4.09
N PHE A 21 26.91 5.54 -5.37
CA PHE A 21 28.17 5.09 -5.97
C PHE A 21 29.38 5.86 -5.42
N LEU A 22 29.29 7.19 -5.30
CA LEU A 22 30.32 8.01 -4.65
C LEU A 22 30.50 7.63 -3.18
N TRP A 23 29.41 7.23 -2.50
CA TRP A 23 29.46 6.71 -1.13
C TRP A 23 30.19 5.38 -1.04
N LEU A 24 29.94 4.45 -1.97
CA LEU A 24 30.65 3.17 -2.06
C LEU A 24 32.13 3.34 -2.42
N ILE A 25 32.44 4.27 -3.34
CA ILE A 25 33.82 4.61 -3.71
C ILE A 25 34.54 5.25 -2.52
N HIS A 26 33.89 6.19 -1.83
CA HIS A 26 34.47 6.83 -0.65
C HIS A 26 34.67 5.81 0.48
N PHE A 27 33.70 4.92 0.73
CA PHE A 27 33.80 3.81 1.68
C PHE A 27 34.97 2.87 1.37
N CYS A 28 35.20 2.54 0.10
CA CYS A 28 36.36 1.75 -0.33
C CYS A 28 37.70 2.50 -0.18
N THR A 29 37.76 3.81 -0.43
CA THR A 29 38.98 4.61 -0.22
C THR A 29 39.27 4.89 1.25
N PHE A 30 38.25 4.85 2.11
CA PHE A 30 38.35 5.26 3.51
C PHE A 30 38.83 4.14 4.45
N TYR A 31 38.76 2.87 4.02
CA TYR A 31 39.26 1.71 4.79
C TYR A 31 40.79 1.76 5.07
N LYS A 32 41.52 2.74 4.53
CA LYS A 32 42.97 2.85 4.68
C LYS A 32 43.49 4.01 5.55
N SER A 33 42.69 4.91 6.13
CA SER A 33 43.26 5.85 7.12
C SER A 33 42.22 6.62 7.95
N ASN A 34 42.44 6.62 9.27
CA ASN A 34 41.92 7.53 10.29
C ASN A 34 40.45 7.39 10.76
N ILE A 35 40.34 6.81 11.98
CA ILE A 35 39.16 6.58 12.81
C ILE A 35 38.32 7.84 13.18
N PRO A 36 38.85 9.08 13.36
CA PRO A 36 38.02 10.20 13.85
C PRO A 36 37.05 10.78 12.82
N ILE A 37 37.34 10.65 11.53
CA ILE A 37 36.48 11.18 10.45
C ILE A 37 35.25 10.28 10.24
N ILE A 38 35.38 8.98 10.55
CA ILE A 38 34.26 8.02 10.53
C ILE A 38 33.15 8.46 11.50
N TYR A 39 33.51 8.86 12.72
CA TYR A 39 32.53 9.29 13.72
C TYR A 39 31.87 10.63 13.34
N LEU A 40 32.61 11.57 12.76
CA LEU A 40 32.04 12.82 12.23
C LEU A 40 31.11 12.56 11.05
N PHE A 41 31.45 11.60 10.18
CA PHE A 41 30.61 11.19 9.07
C PHE A 41 29.32 10.50 9.53
N TYR A 42 29.41 9.58 10.50
CA TYR A 42 28.24 8.95 11.14
C TYR A 42 27.39 9.95 11.92
N PHE A 43 28.00 10.98 12.53
CA PHE A 43 27.29 12.05 13.22
C PHE A 43 26.55 12.98 12.25
N PHE A 44 27.19 13.36 11.14
CA PHE A 44 26.54 14.17 10.09
C PHE A 44 25.45 13.39 9.33
N PHE A 45 25.69 12.12 8.99
CA PHE A 45 24.66 11.26 8.42
C PHE A 45 23.54 11.00 9.44
N GLY A 46 23.87 10.69 10.69
CA GLY A 46 22.88 10.42 11.74
C GLY A 46 21.95 11.59 12.07
N LEU A 47 22.41 12.85 11.91
CA LEU A 47 21.61 14.03 12.18
C LEU A 47 20.90 14.62 10.95
N VAL A 48 21.38 14.37 9.73
CA VAL A 48 20.78 14.95 8.49
C VAL A 48 19.88 13.94 7.76
N TYR A 49 20.22 12.66 7.78
CA TYR A 49 19.42 11.62 7.12
C TYR A 49 18.00 11.49 7.69
N PRO A 50 17.75 11.47 9.02
CA PRO A 50 16.38 11.29 9.53
C PRO A 50 15.42 12.44 9.15
N TYR A 51 15.92 13.66 8.93
CA TYR A 51 15.09 14.82 8.57
C TYR A 51 14.86 14.97 7.05
N LEU A 52 15.68 14.33 6.21
CA LEU A 52 15.42 14.16 4.76
C LEU A 52 14.69 12.85 4.42
N CYS A 53 14.59 11.93 5.37
CA CYS A 53 14.14 10.55 5.14
C CYS A 53 12.61 10.39 5.17
N GLY A 54 11.82 11.28 5.79
CA GLY A 54 10.36 11.10 5.88
C GLY A 54 9.65 10.95 4.52
N GLU A 55 9.92 11.86 3.58
CA GLU A 55 9.31 11.85 2.24
C GLU A 55 9.89 10.74 1.33
N MET A 56 11.17 10.40 1.49
CA MET A 56 11.83 9.38 0.67
C MET A 56 11.51 7.96 1.16
N LEU A 57 11.42 7.75 2.48
CA LEU A 57 11.05 6.48 3.10
C LEU A 57 9.62 6.09 2.75
N ASN A 58 8.68 7.04 2.73
CA ASN A 58 7.32 6.78 2.25
C ASN A 58 7.30 6.29 0.81
N ARG A 59 8.17 6.81 -0.07
CA ARG A 59 8.31 6.34 -1.45
C ARG A 59 8.93 4.95 -1.51
N PHE A 60 9.94 4.66 -0.69
CA PHE A 60 10.53 3.32 -0.63
C PHE A 60 9.56 2.28 -0.06
N VAL A 61 8.76 2.64 0.95
CA VAL A 61 7.70 1.80 1.50
C VAL A 61 6.60 1.57 0.47
N ALA A 62 6.20 2.59 -0.28
CA ALA A 62 5.22 2.42 -1.35
C ALA A 62 5.74 1.50 -2.48
N ILE A 63 7.00 1.67 -2.89
CA ILE A 63 7.63 0.82 -3.91
C ILE A 63 7.78 -0.62 -3.40
N SER A 64 8.20 -0.82 -2.15
CA SER A 64 8.34 -2.17 -1.58
C SER A 64 7.00 -2.87 -1.43
N LEU A 65 5.94 -2.15 -1.05
CA LEU A 65 4.58 -2.67 -1.00
C LEU A 65 4.11 -3.11 -2.40
N LEU A 66 4.42 -2.30 -3.42
CA LEU A 66 4.05 -2.61 -4.80
C LEU A 66 4.76 -3.88 -5.31
N PHE A 67 6.05 -4.03 -5.02
CA PHE A 67 6.78 -5.27 -5.31
C PHE A 67 6.25 -6.47 -4.50
N ALA A 68 5.85 -6.28 -3.24
CA ALA A 68 5.27 -7.34 -2.43
C ALA A 68 3.91 -7.83 -2.96
N LEU A 69 3.08 -6.92 -3.48
CA LEU A 69 1.79 -7.26 -4.10
C LEU A 69 1.95 -7.99 -5.44
N ILE A 70 2.94 -7.62 -6.24
CA ILE A 70 3.34 -8.40 -7.43
C ILE A 70 3.92 -9.75 -6.97
N GLY A 71 4.69 -9.71 -5.88
CA GLY A 71 5.27 -10.80 -5.09
C GLY A 71 4.33 -11.94 -4.73
N SER A 72 3.13 -11.59 -4.26
CA SER A 72 2.25 -12.53 -3.57
C SER A 72 1.75 -13.68 -4.46
N ASN A 73 1.87 -13.56 -5.78
CA ASN A 73 1.31 -14.51 -6.74
C ASN A 73 2.36 -15.32 -7.51
N PHE A 74 3.63 -15.33 -7.10
CA PHE A 74 4.71 -16.05 -7.80
C PHE A 74 4.68 -17.59 -7.66
N SER A 75 3.65 -18.18 -7.04
CA SER A 75 3.54 -19.64 -6.84
C SER A 75 3.72 -20.43 -8.15
N ARG A 76 3.06 -19.99 -9.22
CA ARG A 76 3.11 -20.64 -10.54
C ARG A 76 4.42 -20.37 -11.28
N PHE A 77 5.03 -19.21 -11.04
CA PHE A 77 6.33 -18.86 -11.62
C PHE A 77 7.43 -19.81 -11.12
N PHE A 78 7.47 -20.11 -9.82
CA PHE A 78 8.44 -21.06 -9.27
C PHE A 78 8.28 -22.49 -9.82
N ILE A 79 7.04 -22.93 -10.09
CA ILE A 79 6.78 -24.24 -10.72
C ILE A 79 7.39 -24.29 -12.13
N TYR A 80 7.23 -23.22 -12.90
CA TYR A 80 7.79 -23.14 -14.26
C TYR A 80 9.32 -23.04 -14.25
N ALA A 81 9.89 -22.14 -13.43
CA ALA A 81 11.33 -21.99 -13.29
C ALA A 81 12.00 -23.29 -12.84
N GLY A 82 11.41 -24.00 -11.87
CA GLY A 82 11.93 -25.30 -11.42
C GLY A 82 11.85 -26.41 -12.48
N PHE A 83 10.86 -26.34 -13.38
CA PHE A 83 10.74 -27.25 -14.51
C PHE A 83 11.82 -26.98 -15.57
N GLU A 84 12.07 -25.72 -15.90
CA GLU A 84 13.05 -25.32 -16.91
C GLU A 84 14.48 -25.71 -16.49
N VAL A 85 14.86 -25.42 -15.24
CA VAL A 85 16.19 -25.77 -14.70
C VAL A 85 16.43 -27.29 -14.71
N ASN A 86 15.40 -28.09 -14.44
CA ASN A 86 15.51 -29.55 -14.27
C ASN A 86 14.86 -30.36 -15.41
N GLN A 87 14.63 -29.75 -16.57
CA GLN A 87 13.79 -30.36 -17.62
C GLN A 87 14.31 -31.73 -18.08
N LYS A 88 15.63 -31.89 -18.19
CA LYS A 88 16.28 -33.16 -18.58
C LYS A 88 15.97 -34.27 -17.57
N TYR A 89 16.22 -34.01 -16.29
CA TYR A 89 15.92 -34.94 -15.19
C TYR A 89 14.43 -35.30 -15.14
N ILE A 90 13.54 -34.31 -15.31
CA ILE A 90 12.09 -34.53 -15.33
C ILE A 90 11.69 -35.43 -16.50
N THR A 91 12.27 -35.21 -17.69
CA THR A 91 11.96 -36.00 -18.88
C THR A 91 12.42 -37.44 -18.74
N GLU A 92 13.60 -37.68 -18.16
CA GLU A 92 14.18 -39.01 -18.03
C GLU A 92 13.56 -39.85 -16.90
N LYS A 93 13.31 -39.23 -15.74
CA LYS A 93 12.93 -39.95 -14.52
C LYS A 93 11.45 -39.83 -14.16
N LEU A 94 10.83 -38.68 -14.41
CA LEU A 94 9.49 -38.35 -13.92
C LEU A 94 8.41 -38.33 -15.01
N CYS A 95 8.78 -38.28 -16.29
CA CYS A 95 7.82 -38.25 -17.39
C CYS A 95 7.14 -39.62 -17.56
N GLU A 96 5.81 -39.61 -17.50
CA GLU A 96 4.97 -40.80 -17.71
C GLU A 96 5.05 -41.28 -19.18
N ASN A 97 5.25 -40.36 -20.13
CA ASN A 97 5.33 -40.62 -21.56
C ASN A 97 6.76 -40.85 -22.08
N ARG A 98 7.74 -41.11 -21.22
CA ARG A 98 9.15 -41.32 -21.61
C ARG A 98 9.36 -42.46 -22.62
N ASN A 99 8.49 -43.46 -22.59
CA ASN A 99 8.53 -44.62 -23.50
C ASN A 99 7.89 -44.33 -24.87
N ARG A 100 7.36 -43.11 -25.10
CA ARG A 100 6.63 -42.71 -26.31
C ARG A 100 7.26 -41.45 -26.93
N PRO A 101 8.48 -41.53 -27.48
CA PRO A 101 9.22 -40.37 -27.98
C PRO A 101 8.52 -39.65 -29.14
N TRP A 102 7.69 -40.36 -29.92
CA TRP A 102 6.92 -39.79 -31.03
C TRP A 102 5.90 -38.73 -30.60
N MET A 103 5.55 -38.64 -29.30
CA MET A 103 4.62 -37.63 -28.78
C MET A 103 5.29 -36.31 -28.39
N HIS A 104 6.63 -36.22 -28.48
CA HIS A 104 7.40 -35.01 -28.15
C HIS A 104 6.98 -34.34 -26.81
N CYS A 105 6.72 -35.16 -25.78
CA CYS A 105 6.15 -34.69 -24.51
C CYS A 105 7.15 -33.84 -23.71
N ASN A 106 8.44 -34.19 -23.69
CA ASN A 106 9.53 -33.43 -23.06
C ASN A 106 9.23 -33.01 -21.60
N GLY A 107 8.60 -33.91 -20.81
CA GLY A 107 8.25 -33.65 -19.42
C GLY A 107 7.00 -32.78 -19.18
N LYS A 108 6.31 -32.32 -20.24
CA LYS A 108 5.11 -31.45 -20.13
C LYS A 108 3.96 -32.10 -19.34
N CYS A 109 3.85 -33.43 -19.34
CA CYS A 109 2.85 -34.15 -18.54
C CYS A 109 3.04 -33.90 -17.04
N PHE A 110 4.29 -33.87 -16.56
CA PHE A 110 4.63 -33.61 -15.17
C PHE A 110 4.33 -32.15 -14.80
N LEU A 111 4.69 -31.21 -15.67
CA LEU A 111 4.39 -29.78 -15.49
C LEU A 111 2.88 -29.54 -15.35
N MET A 112 2.08 -30.09 -16.27
CA MET A 112 0.62 -29.98 -16.18
C MET A 112 0.06 -30.57 -14.90
N LYS A 113 0.58 -31.72 -14.44
CA LYS A 113 0.16 -32.35 -13.19
C LYS A 113 0.44 -31.46 -11.98
N LYS A 114 1.63 -30.84 -11.93
CA LYS A 114 2.01 -29.90 -10.86
C LYS A 114 1.17 -28.63 -10.87
N LEU A 115 0.87 -28.08 -12.04
CA LEU A 115 0.01 -26.91 -12.18
C LEU A 115 -1.43 -27.21 -11.73
N LYS A 116 -2.01 -28.34 -12.16
CA LYS A 116 -3.34 -28.77 -11.70
C LYS A 116 -3.39 -28.98 -10.19
N GLN A 117 -2.35 -29.62 -9.62
CA GLN A 117 -2.27 -29.82 -8.18
C GLN A 117 -2.20 -28.48 -7.40
N ALA A 118 -1.50 -27.48 -7.94
CA ALA A 118 -1.47 -26.14 -7.34
C ALA A 118 -2.85 -25.46 -7.42
N GLU A 119 -3.51 -25.52 -8.58
CA GLU A 119 -4.84 -24.95 -8.79
C GLU A 119 -5.91 -25.61 -7.89
N GLU A 120 -5.86 -26.92 -7.71
CA GLU A 120 -6.77 -27.64 -6.81
C GLU A 120 -6.59 -27.24 -5.34
N LYS A 121 -5.33 -27.02 -4.92
CA LYS A 121 -5.02 -26.52 -3.57
C LYS A 121 -5.56 -25.11 -3.38
N GLU A 122 -5.33 -24.22 -4.34
CA GLU A 122 -5.87 -22.84 -4.34
C GLU A 122 -7.40 -22.88 -4.23
N LYS A 123 -8.09 -23.67 -5.06
CA LYS A 123 -9.55 -23.84 -5.01
C LYS A 123 -10.05 -24.43 -3.69
N LYS A 124 -9.32 -25.37 -3.10
CA LYS A 124 -9.69 -25.96 -1.79
C LYS A 124 -9.57 -24.92 -0.69
N GLN A 125 -8.48 -24.18 -0.65
CA GLN A 125 -8.25 -23.11 0.32
C GLN A 125 -9.29 -22.01 0.18
N GLU A 126 -9.68 -21.65 -1.05
CA GLU A 126 -10.72 -20.65 -1.27
C GLU A 126 -12.09 -21.12 -0.77
N ARG A 127 -12.47 -22.38 -1.03
CA ARG A 127 -13.69 -22.97 -0.44
C ARG A 127 -13.66 -22.97 1.08
N GLU A 128 -12.50 -23.23 1.69
CA GLU A 128 -12.33 -23.25 3.15
C GLU A 128 -12.40 -21.83 3.74
N ASN A 129 -11.82 -20.83 3.09
CA ASN A 129 -11.97 -19.43 3.48
C ASN A 129 -13.44 -18.97 3.38
N GLN A 130 -14.13 -19.26 2.26
CA GLN A 130 -15.57 -18.97 2.13
C GLN A 130 -16.38 -19.67 3.23
N ARG A 131 -15.94 -20.87 3.65
CA ARG A 131 -16.55 -21.61 4.75
C ARG A 131 -16.42 -20.89 6.09
N SER A 132 -15.25 -20.32 6.36
CA SER A 132 -15.00 -19.59 7.61
C SER A 132 -15.80 -18.28 7.72
N HIS A 133 -16.01 -17.58 6.60
CA HIS A 133 -16.76 -16.32 6.57
C HIS A 133 -18.25 -16.45 6.90
N TYR A 134 -18.87 -17.62 6.71
CA TYR A 134 -20.27 -17.81 7.12
C TYR A 134 -20.44 -18.11 8.62
N MET A 135 -19.35 -18.42 9.35
CA MET A 135 -19.39 -18.76 10.77
C MET A 135 -19.24 -17.56 11.71
N GLU A 136 -19.23 -16.32 11.21
CA GLU A 136 -19.46 -15.13 12.04
C GLU A 136 -20.95 -14.94 12.26
N ALA A 137 -21.53 -15.79 13.11
CA ALA A 137 -22.83 -15.52 13.70
C ALA A 137 -22.73 -14.21 14.49
N LEU A 138 -23.45 -13.19 14.02
CA LEU A 138 -23.60 -11.90 14.68
C LEU A 138 -23.86 -12.10 16.18
N PRO A 139 -23.13 -11.43 17.09
CA PRO A 139 -23.51 -11.43 18.48
C PRO A 139 -24.92 -10.85 18.59
N ALA A 140 -25.89 -11.67 19.01
CA ALA A 140 -27.29 -11.28 19.19
C ALA A 140 -27.52 -10.23 20.31
N ALA A 141 -26.44 -9.75 20.93
CA ALA A 141 -26.50 -8.74 21.97
C ALA A 141 -26.46 -7.35 21.33
N ALA A 142 -27.61 -6.67 21.33
CA ALA A 142 -27.67 -5.25 21.00
C ALA A 142 -26.82 -4.45 22.00
N TRP A 143 -25.74 -3.83 21.52
CA TRP A 143 -24.94 -2.92 22.32
C TRP A 143 -25.75 -1.66 22.58
N SER A 144 -26.21 -1.47 23.82
CA SER A 144 -26.85 -0.23 24.23
C SER A 144 -25.77 0.84 24.46
N PHE A 145 -25.63 1.75 23.51
CA PHE A 145 -24.85 2.96 23.73
C PHE A 145 -25.74 3.99 24.44
N THR A 146 -25.36 4.37 25.66
CA THR A 146 -26.07 5.42 26.38
C THR A 146 -25.31 6.73 26.20
N PHE A 147 -25.73 7.55 25.24
CA PHE A 147 -25.14 8.87 25.01
C PHE A 147 -25.55 9.83 26.14
N LYS A 148 -24.64 10.13 27.07
CA LYS A 148 -24.85 11.19 28.05
C LYS A 148 -24.59 12.54 27.38
N ARG A 149 -25.65 13.23 26.97
CA ARG A 149 -25.58 14.59 26.44
C ARG A 149 -25.13 15.54 27.54
N SER A 150 -23.92 16.09 27.42
CA SER A 150 -23.45 17.16 28.30
C SER A 150 -24.27 18.42 28.01
N THR A 151 -25.04 18.89 28.99
CA THR A 151 -25.77 20.16 28.90
C THR A 151 -24.78 21.28 29.18
N VAL A 152 -24.25 21.89 28.12
CA VAL A 152 -23.47 23.11 28.25
C VAL A 152 -24.41 24.23 28.68
N LYS A 153 -24.36 24.61 29.96
CA LYS A 153 -25.06 25.78 30.48
C LYS A 153 -24.30 27.02 30.03
N MET A 154 -24.73 27.61 28.92
CA MET A 154 -24.18 28.86 28.42
C MET A 154 -24.57 29.99 29.39
N ILE A 155 -23.60 30.48 30.18
CA ILE A 155 -23.75 31.68 30.99
C ILE A 155 -23.33 32.85 30.11
N TYR A 156 -24.30 33.64 29.66
CA TYR A 156 -24.01 34.87 28.93
C TYR A 156 -23.82 36.02 29.93
N PRO A 157 -22.76 36.84 29.78
CA PRO A 157 -22.61 38.03 30.60
C PRO A 157 -23.72 39.03 30.27
N GLU A 158 -24.29 39.64 31.32
CA GLU A 158 -25.29 40.69 31.19
C GLU A 158 -24.63 41.90 30.51
N ARG A 159 -25.03 42.17 29.26
CA ARG A 159 -24.45 43.26 28.48
C ARG A 159 -25.35 44.49 28.69
N SER A 160 -24.81 45.55 29.30
CA SER A 160 -25.53 46.81 29.42
C SER A 160 -25.81 47.36 28.01
N VAL A 161 -27.09 47.51 27.68
CA VAL A 161 -27.54 48.10 26.42
C VAL A 161 -27.65 49.61 26.67
N PRO A 162 -26.82 50.46 26.05
CA PRO A 162 -26.97 51.89 26.18
C PRO A 162 -28.15 52.34 25.30
N GLY A 163 -29.25 52.72 25.95
CA GLY A 163 -30.40 53.35 25.32
C GLY A 163 -31.42 52.39 24.71
N THR A 164 -32.69 52.77 24.81
CA THR A 164 -33.78 52.13 24.07
C THR A 164 -33.60 52.43 22.59
N MET A 165 -33.04 51.48 21.85
CA MET A 165 -33.16 51.49 20.39
C MET A 165 -34.64 51.38 20.04
N HIS A 166 -35.25 52.45 19.53
CA HIS A 166 -36.56 52.40 18.89
C HIS A 166 -36.48 51.42 17.71
N ARG A 167 -36.88 50.17 17.93
CA ARG A 167 -37.03 49.20 16.84
C ARG A 167 -38.18 49.67 15.96
N ALA A 168 -37.87 50.09 14.74
CA ALA A 168 -38.84 50.03 13.66
C ALA A 168 -39.02 48.54 13.29
N PHE A 169 -39.99 47.89 13.93
CA PHE A 169 -40.43 46.58 13.47
C PHE A 169 -41.25 46.81 12.19
N SER A 170 -40.67 46.55 11.01
CA SER A 170 -41.50 46.05 9.92
C SER A 170 -41.80 44.60 10.26
N ILE A 171 -43.00 44.31 10.78
CA ILE A 171 -43.50 42.94 10.86
C ILE A 171 -43.53 42.44 9.42
N PHE A 172 -42.63 41.52 9.07
CA PHE A 172 -42.59 40.97 7.71
C PHE A 172 -43.89 40.20 7.48
N GLN A 173 -44.78 40.77 6.68
CA GLN A 173 -46.02 40.13 6.28
C GLN A 173 -45.75 39.45 4.93
N PRO A 174 -45.72 38.11 4.86
CA PRO A 174 -45.53 37.43 3.59
C PRO A 174 -46.71 37.73 2.63
N PRO A 175 -46.47 37.81 1.31
CA PRO A 175 -47.52 38.09 0.34
C PRO A 175 -48.61 37.01 0.40
N LYS A 176 -49.87 37.43 0.48
CA LYS A 176 -51.02 36.52 0.41
C LYS A 176 -51.08 35.95 -1.02
N ALA A 177 -51.10 34.62 -1.14
CA ALA A 177 -51.29 33.98 -2.43
C ALA A 177 -52.64 34.40 -3.03
N LEU A 178 -52.62 34.87 -4.28
CA LEU A 178 -53.81 35.23 -5.03
C LEU A 178 -54.63 33.95 -5.25
N SER A 179 -55.74 33.79 -4.54
CA SER A 179 -56.69 32.73 -4.84
C SER A 179 -57.38 33.08 -6.17
N LEU A 180 -56.95 32.41 -7.25
CA LEU A 180 -57.71 32.33 -8.48
C LEU A 180 -59.06 31.68 -8.15
N GLN A 181 -60.11 32.49 -8.04
CA GLN A 181 -61.48 32.00 -8.12
C GLN A 181 -61.76 31.67 -9.59
N ALA A 182 -62.03 30.38 -9.83
CA ALA A 182 -62.57 29.86 -11.07
C ALA A 182 -64.00 30.34 -11.31
#